data_AF-A0A3M2V0B5-F1
#
_entry.id   AF-A0A3M2V0B5-F1
#
_cell.length_a   1.000
_cell.length_b   1.000
_cell.length_c   1.000
_cell.angle_alpha   90.00
_cell.angle_beta   90.00
_cell.angle_gamma   90.00
#
_symmetry.space_group_name_H-M   'P 1'
#
loop_
_entity.id
_entity.type
_entity.pdbx_description
1 polymer ?
#
loop_
_entity_poly.entity_id
_entity_poly.type
_entity_poly.pdbx_seq_one_letter_code
_entity_poly.pdbx_strand_id
1 'polypeptide(L)' 'MGIPAIFQFGGMQRSDKTRRISLFHGDVVVWGGEDRLRFHGILPIKQAEHPLLGEQRINLTFRKAGRDS' A
#
# COMPACT_ATOMS: atom_id res chain seq x y z
N MET A 1 -5.80 -7.09 0.68
CA MET A 1 -6.83 -8.14 0.56
C MET A 1 -8.16 -7.49 0.19
N GLY A 2 -8.96 -8.16 -0.64
CA GLY A 2 -10.25 -7.64 -1.10
C GLY A 2 -10.12 -6.89 -2.42
N ILE A 3 -10.95 -5.86 -2.63
CA ILE A 3 -11.02 -5.17 -3.92
C ILE A 3 -9.70 -4.50 -4.34
N PRO A 4 -9.41 -4.36 -5.65
CA PRO A 4 -8.16 -3.79 -6.13
C PRO A 4 -7.96 -2.34 -5.70
N ALA A 5 -6.70 -1.91 -5.58
CA ALA A 5 -6.32 -0.54 -5.26
C ALA A 5 -5.10 -0.12 -6.07
N ILE A 6 -4.95 1.19 -6.30
CA ILE A 6 -3.73 1.76 -6.88
C ILE A 6 -2.88 2.35 -5.75
N PHE A 7 -1.74 1.72 -5.50
CA PHE A 7 -0.71 2.22 -4.60
C PHE A 7 0.16 3.25 -5.30
N GLN A 8 0.33 4.40 -4.66
CA GLN A 8 1.26 5.43 -5.07
C GLN A 8 2.55 5.27 -4.28
N PHE A 9 3.66 5.12 -4.98
CA PHE A 9 4.99 5.05 -4.39
C PHE A 9 5.84 6.22 -4.91
N GLY A 10 6.10 7.20 -4.03
CA GLY A 10 6.78 8.44 -4.34
C GLY A 10 8.27 8.42 -4.04
N GLY A 11 8.83 9.63 -3.92
CA GLY A 11 10.21 9.85 -3.51
C GLY A 11 10.32 10.26 -2.03
N MET A 12 11.43 10.91 -1.71
CA MET A 12 11.77 11.37 -0.36
C MET A 12 11.14 12.72 -0.03
N GLN A 13 10.66 13.45 -1.05
CA GLN A 13 9.90 14.68 -0.90
C GLN A 13 8.45 14.46 -1.33
N ARG A 14 7.52 15.23 -0.73
CA ARG A 14 6.09 15.11 -1.03
C ARG A 14 5.74 15.44 -2.49
N SER A 15 6.53 16.30 -3.14
CA SER A 15 6.36 16.70 -4.54
C SER A 15 7.01 15.75 -5.55
N ASP A 16 7.79 14.76 -5.10
CA ASP A 16 8.45 13.83 -6.01
C ASP A 16 7.42 12.99 -6.78
N LYS A 17 7.76 12.67 -8.03
CA LYS A 17 6.88 11.90 -8.93
C LYS A 17 6.53 10.54 -8.32
N THR A 18 5.25 10.19 -8.35
CA THR A 18 4.76 8.89 -7.87
C THR A 18 4.72 7.85 -9.00
N ARG A 19 5.15 6.62 -8.70
CA ARG A 19 4.81 5.42 -9.46
C ARG A 19 3.44 4.93 -9.03
N ARG A 20 2.63 4.44 -9.97
CA ARG A 20 1.33 3.82 -9.70
C ARG A 20 1.47 2.31 -9.87
N ILE A 21 1.11 1.56 -8.83
CA ILE A 21 1.24 0.11 -8.77
C ILE A 21 -0.14 -0.46 -8.42
N SER A 22 -0.68 -1.32 -9.28
CA SER A 22 -1.93 -2.03 -8.97
C SER A 22 -1.67 -3.10 -7.92
N LEU A 23 -2.49 -3.12 -6.87
CA LEU A 23 -2.46 -4.14 -5.84
C LEU A 23 -3.79 -4.90 -5.82
N PHE A 24 -3.71 -6.18 -6.12
CA PHE A 24 -4.80 -7.14 -6.13
C PHE A 24 -4.91 -7.90 -4.80
N HIS A 25 -5.92 -8.76 -4.69
CA HIS A 25 -6.06 -9.64 -3.53
C HIS A 25 -4.84 -10.57 -3.41
N GLY A 26 -4.25 -10.65 -2.21
CA GLY A 26 -3.09 -11.51 -1.94
C GLY A 26 -1.74 -10.83 -2.16
N ASP A 27 -1.68 -9.71 -2.88
CA ASP A 27 -0.42 -9.00 -3.11
C ASP A 27 0.20 -8.47 -1.82
N VAL A 28 1.53 -8.56 -1.75
CA VAL A 28 2.35 -8.04 -0.64
C VAL A 28 3.39 -7.07 -1.21
N VAL A 29 3.54 -5.92 -0.55
CA VAL A 29 4.59 -4.94 -0.85
C VAL A 29 5.49 -4.83 0.36
N VAL A 30 6.81 -4.91 0.13
CA VAL A 30 7.84 -4.73 1.15
C VAL A 30 8.77 -3.61 0.70
N TRP A 31 9.05 -2.67 1.60
CA TRP A 31 10.07 -1.64 1.36
C TRP A 31 10.78 -1.28 2.67
N GLY A 32 12.07 -0.97 2.54
CA GLY A 32 13.01 -0.72 3.63
C GLY A 32 14.30 -0.11 3.07
N GLY A 33 15.36 -0.02 3.89
CA GLY A 33 16.62 0.61 3.45
C GLY A 33 16.42 2.07 3.03
N GLU A 34 17.01 2.45 1.89
CA GLU A 34 16.89 3.80 1.32
C GLU A 34 15.44 4.21 1.02
N ASP A 35 14.56 3.22 0.79
CA ASP A 35 13.16 3.46 0.44
C ASP A 35 12.25 3.59 1.67
N ARG A 36 12.77 3.35 2.88
CA ARG A 36 11.99 3.20 4.12
C ARG A 36 11.04 4.37 4.39
N LEU A 37 11.48 5.58 4.07
CA LEU A 37 10.79 6.84 4.40
C LEU A 37 10.13 7.49 3.19
N ARG A 38 10.00 6.79 2.06
CA ARG A 38 9.33 7.33 0.89
C ARG A 38 7.87 7.68 1.18
N PHE A 39 7.43 8.78 0.60
CA PHE A 39 6.01 9.12 0.54
C PHE A 39 5.25 8.05 -0.23
N HIS A 40 4.14 7.60 0.33
CA HIS A 40 3.28 6.60 -0.31
C HIS A 40 1.83 6.77 0.13
N GLY A 41 0.91 6.20 -0.63
CA GLY A 41 -0.51 6.30 -0.37
C GLY A 41 -1.34 5.39 -1.28
N ILE A 42 -2.64 5.46 -1.10
CA ILE A 42 -3.62 4.73 -1.91
C ILE A 42 -4.52 5.77 -2.58
N LEU A 43 -4.69 5.69 -3.89
CA LEU A 43 -5.70 6.50 -4.59
C LEU A 43 -7.11 6.09 -4.14
N PRO A 44 -8.13 6.97 -4.30
CA PRO A 44 -9.51 6.62 -3.99
C PRO A 44 -9.90 5.25 -4.55
N ILE A 45 -10.44 4.41 -3.67
CA ILE A 45 -10.84 3.06 -4.03
C ILE A 45 -12.09 3.15 -4.91
N LYS A 46 -12.05 2.50 -6.06
CA LYS A 46 -13.21 2.40 -6.94
C LYS A 46 -14.20 1.40 -6.34
N GLN A 47 -15.49 1.67 -6.52
CA GLN A 47 -16.53 0.69 -6.18
C GLN A 47 -16.29 -0.61 -6.95
N ALA A 48 -16.34 -1.72 -6.23
CA ALA A 48 -16.11 -3.07 -6.73
C ALA A 48 -16.60 -4.06 -5.66
N GLU A 49 -16.71 -5.33 -6.04
CA GLU A 49 -17.06 -6.42 -5.12
C GLU A 49 -16.03 -7.54 -5.22
N HIS A 50 -15.62 -8.08 -4.07
CA HIS A 50 -14.69 -9.21 -3.97
C HIS A 50 -15.42 -10.44 -3.40
N PRO A 51 -15.29 -11.64 -3.99
CA PRO A 51 -16.07 -12.83 -3.60
C PRO A 51 -16.04 -13.19 -2.11
N LEU A 52 -14.93 -12.92 -1.43
CA LEU A 52 -14.75 -13.25 0.00
C LEU A 52 -14.98 -12.09 0.97
N LEU A 53 -14.90 -10.84 0.51
CA LEU A 53 -14.83 -9.67 1.39
C LEU A 53 -15.83 -8.56 1.00
N GLY A 54 -16.70 -8.82 0.04
CA GLY A 54 -17.64 -7.83 -0.49
C GLY A 54 -16.89 -6.60 -1.02
N GLU A 55 -17.41 -5.42 -0.70
CA GLU A 55 -16.85 -4.12 -1.13
C GLU A 55 -15.58 -3.69 -0.36
N GLN A 56 -15.05 -4.53 0.53
CA GLN A 56 -13.99 -4.12 1.43
C GLN A 56 -12.59 -4.26 0.80
N ARG A 57 -11.71 -3.31 1.17
CA ARG A 57 -10.26 -3.39 0.98
C ARG A 57 -9.58 -3.33 2.35
N ILE A 58 -8.95 -4.43 2.74
CA ILE A 58 -8.20 -4.54 3.99
C ILE A 58 -6.69 -4.55 3.68
N ASN A 59 -5.93 -3.76 4.44
CA ASN A 59 -4.48 -3.69 4.36
C ASN A 59 -3.87 -3.93 5.75
N LEU A 60 -2.93 -4.88 5.83
CA LEU A 60 -2.15 -5.14 7.04
C LEU A 60 -0.75 -4.59 6.83
N THR A 61 -0.32 -3.68 7.71
CA THR A 61 1.01 -3.05 7.63
C THR A 61 1.87 -3.50 8.79
N PHE A 62 2.80 -4.41 8.52
CA PHE A 62 3.73 -4.93 9.53
C PHE A 62 4.95 -4.02 9.67
N ARG A 63 5.35 -3.73 10.91
CA ARG A 63 6.52 -2.92 11.27
C ARG A 63 7.08 -3.40 12.59
N LYS A 64 8.40 -3.30 12.76
CA LYS A 64 8.99 -3.30 14.09
C LYS A 64 8.84 -1.91 14.70
N ALA A 65 7.98 -1.80 15.72
CA ALA A 65 7.70 -0.55 16.41
C ALA A 65 8.40 -0.44 17.78
N GLY A 66 8.81 -1.57 18.37
CA GLY A 66 9.57 -1.63 19.62
C GLY A 66 11.09 -1.64 19.40
N ARG A 67 11.85 -1.54 20.48
CA ARG A 67 13.32 -1.73 20.46
C ARG A 67 13.64 -3.22 20.28
N ASP A 68 14.82 -3.52 19.74
CA ASP A 68 15.37 -4.87 19.91
C ASP A 68 15.70 -5.06 21.38
N SER A 69 15.28 -6.21 21.93
CA SER A 69 15.80 -6.75 23.19
C SER A 69 17.19 -7.32 22.98
#